data_AF-A0A818UQ06-F1
#
_entry.id   AF-A0A818UQ06-F1
#
_cell.length_a   1.000
_cell.length_b   1.000
_cell.length_c   1.000
_cell.angle_alpha   90.00
_cell.angle_beta   90.00
_cell.angle_gamma   90.00
#
_symmetry.space_group_name_H-M   'P 1'
#
loop_
_entity.id
_entity.type
_entity.pdbx_description
1 polymer ?
#
loop_
_entity_poly.entity_id
_entity_poly.type
_entity_poly.pdbx_seq_one_letter_code
_entity_poly.pdbx_strand_id
1 'polypeptide(L)'
;MSLPLISPVSSNTNDELAELITLFSQILGFCPNSILTMQHRPVIVIAFVQLNKAVMTNHGRVTTDLKFLIGYVSSSKADCRYCQ
;
A
#
# COMPACT_ATOMS: atom_id res chain seq x y z
N MET A 1 -9.24 -17.98 -3.18
CA MET A 1 -9.25 -16.62 -2.60
C MET A 1 -10.69 -16.18 -2.47
N SER A 2 -11.12 -15.68 -1.30
CA SER A 2 -12.44 -15.04 -1.20
C SER A 2 -12.42 -13.74 -1.99
N LEU A 3 -13.55 -13.43 -2.63
CA LEU A 3 -13.73 -12.14 -3.30
C LEU A 3 -13.61 -10.99 -2.28
N PRO A 4 -13.02 -9.85 -2.65
CA PRO A 4 -13.02 -8.67 -1.79
C PRO A 4 -14.46 -8.17 -1.63
N LEU A 5 -14.82 -7.68 -0.44
CA LEU A 5 -16.15 -7.11 -0.16
C LEU A 5 -16.44 -5.89 -1.04
N ILE A 6 -15.39 -5.18 -1.44
CA ILE A 6 -15.45 -4.01 -2.31
C ILE A 6 -14.57 -4.32 -3.51
N SER A 7 -15.14 -4.19 -4.72
CA SER A 7 -14.39 -4.38 -5.95
C SER A 7 -13.35 -3.27 -6.11
N PRO A 8 -12.08 -3.61 -6.46
CA PRO A 8 -11.07 -2.62 -6.76
C PRO A 8 -11.46 -1.74 -7.96
N VAL A 9 -11.07 -0.47 -7.92
CA VAL A 9 -11.23 0.44 -9.06
C VAL A 9 -10.11 0.20 -10.08
N SER A 10 -10.35 0.49 -11.36
CA SER A 10 -9.30 0.45 -12.36
C SER A 10 -8.29 1.58 -12.14
N SER A 11 -7.02 1.32 -12.46
CA SER A 11 -5.91 2.25 -12.23
C SER A 11 -6.00 3.57 -13.02
N ASN A 12 -6.87 3.66 -14.03
CA ASN A 12 -6.96 4.79 -14.96
C ASN A 12 -8.00 5.85 -14.55
N THR A 13 -8.43 5.87 -13.28
CA THR A 13 -9.61 6.66 -12.88
C THR A 13 -9.28 8.07 -12.40
N ASN A 14 -8.01 8.40 -12.09
CA ASN A 14 -7.61 9.72 -11.60
C ASN A 14 -6.11 9.99 -11.88
N ASP A 15 -5.80 11.08 -12.60
CA ASP A 15 -4.45 11.45 -13.03
C ASP A 15 -3.48 11.71 -11.87
N GLU A 16 -3.96 12.34 -10.78
CA GLU A 16 -3.15 12.63 -9.59
C GLU A 16 -2.75 11.34 -8.85
N LEU A 17 -3.57 10.29 -8.98
CA LEU A 17 -3.31 8.96 -8.46
C LEU A 17 -2.48 8.11 -9.41
N ALA A 18 -2.48 8.40 -10.71
CA ALA A 18 -1.71 7.66 -11.70
C ALA A 18 -0.19 7.80 -11.46
N GLU A 19 0.28 8.98 -11.08
CA GLU A 19 1.69 9.19 -10.71
C GLU A 19 2.07 8.40 -9.45
N LEU A 20 1.21 8.40 -8.43
CA LEU A 20 1.43 7.64 -7.20
C LEU A 20 1.42 6.13 -7.45
N ILE A 21 0.50 5.64 -8.29
CA ILE A 21 0.45 4.22 -8.70
C ILE A 21 1.71 3.83 -9.46
N THR A 22 2.22 4.71 -10.31
CA THR A 22 3.45 4.48 -11.07
C THR A 22 4.65 4.34 -10.12
N LEU A 23 4.74 5.18 -9.09
CA LEU A 23 5.78 5.08 -8.07
C LEU A 23 5.75 3.72 -7.34
N PHE A 24 4.57 3.26 -6.90
CA PHE A 24 4.46 1.95 -6.25
C PHE A 24 4.81 0.80 -7.20
N SER A 25 4.38 0.89 -8.46
CA SER A 25 4.68 -0.14 -9.46
C SER A 25 6.18 -0.23 -9.77
N GLN A 26 6.93 0.86 -9.64
CA GLN A 26 8.40 0.83 -9.76
C GLN A 26 9.07 0.18 -8.56
N ILE A 27 8.53 0.34 -7.35
CA ILE A 27 9.12 -0.21 -6.11
C ILE A 27 8.74 -1.68 -5.91
N LEU A 28 7.47 -2.01 -6.14
CA LEU A 28 6.89 -3.33 -5.83
C LEU A 28 6.65 -4.19 -7.08
N GLY A 29 6.77 -3.63 -8.29
CA GLY A 29 6.46 -4.31 -9.55
C GLY A 29 4.97 -4.36 -9.91
N PHE A 30 4.08 -3.90 -9.02
CA PHE A 30 2.63 -3.85 -9.23
C PHE A 30 1.95 -2.83 -8.31
N CYS A 31 0.72 -2.44 -8.66
CA CYS A 31 -0.14 -1.62 -7.78
C CYS A 31 -0.90 -2.51 -6.79
N PRO A 32 -0.77 -2.30 -5.46
CA PRO A 32 -1.49 -3.10 -4.48
C PRO A 32 -3.01 -2.94 -4.57
N ASN A 33 -3.75 -4.05 -4.40
CA ASN A 33 -5.21 -4.03 -4.36
C ASN A 33 -5.79 -3.11 -3.27
N SER A 34 -5.09 -2.89 -2.15
CA SER A 34 -5.49 -1.96 -1.10
C SER A 34 -5.55 -0.52 -1.63
N ILE A 35 -4.57 -0.11 -2.42
CA ILE A 35 -4.55 1.20 -3.07
C ILE A 35 -5.73 1.30 -4.04
N LEU A 36 -5.88 0.33 -4.94
CA LEU A 36 -6.99 0.28 -5.92
C LEU A 36 -8.38 0.30 -5.27
N THR A 37 -8.52 -0.34 -4.10
CA THR A 37 -9.77 -0.32 -3.34
C THR A 37 -9.96 1.02 -2.63
N MET A 38 -8.92 1.60 -2.04
CA MET A 38 -9.00 2.92 -1.39
C MET A 38 -9.23 4.05 -2.40
N GLN A 39 -8.98 3.86 -3.70
CA GLN A 39 -9.28 4.86 -4.75
C GLN A 39 -10.75 5.27 -4.81
N HIS A 40 -11.67 4.45 -4.29
CA HIS A 40 -13.06 4.86 -4.07
C HIS A 40 -13.17 6.18 -3.28
N ARG A 41 -12.14 6.52 -2.48
CA ARG A 41 -11.99 7.79 -1.76
C ARG A 41 -10.58 8.37 -1.97
N PRO A 42 -10.36 9.19 -3.03
CA PRO A 42 -9.03 9.69 -3.41
C PRO A 42 -8.24 10.37 -2.28
N VAL A 43 -8.90 11.20 -1.47
CA VAL A 43 -8.24 11.90 -0.35
C VAL A 43 -7.67 10.92 0.69
N ILE A 44 -8.34 9.78 0.92
CA ILE A 44 -7.87 8.76 1.88
C ILE A 44 -6.62 8.08 1.35
N VAL A 45 -6.63 7.65 0.09
CA VAL A 45 -5.48 6.94 -0.49
C VAL A 45 -4.26 7.85 -0.60
N ILE A 46 -4.43 9.14 -0.94
CA ILE A 46 -3.33 10.11 -0.97
C ILE A 46 -2.69 10.23 0.42
N ALA A 47 -3.49 10.42 1.47
CA ALA A 47 -2.98 10.52 2.84
C ALA A 47 -2.28 9.22 3.29
N PHE A 48 -2.87 8.07 2.98
CA PHE A 48 -2.30 6.76 3.31
C PHE A 48 -0.95 6.54 2.62
N VAL A 49 -0.83 6.90 1.35
CA VAL A 49 0.41 6.77 0.58
C VAL A 49 1.51 7.65 1.16
N GLN A 50 1.20 8.89 1.52
CA GLN A 50 2.18 9.78 2.15
C GLN A 50 2.67 9.24 3.50
N LEU A 51 1.76 8.70 4.31
CA LEU A 51 2.12 8.02 5.56
C LEU A 51 3.03 6.81 5.29
N ASN A 52 2.65 5.94 4.36
CA ASN A 52 3.44 4.76 4.04
C ASN A 52 4.85 5.15 3.57
N LYS A 53 4.96 6.16 2.69
CA LYS A 53 6.25 6.69 2.23
C LYS A 53 7.09 7.22 3.40
N ALA A 54 6.49 7.99 4.32
CA ALA A 54 7.19 8.49 5.50
C ALA A 54 7.71 7.36 6.40
N VAL A 55 6.91 6.31 6.62
CA VAL A 55 7.30 5.13 7.42
C VAL A 55 8.39 4.32 6.72
N MET A 56 8.29 4.12 5.40
CA MET A 56 9.21 3.29 4.64
C MET A 56 10.55 3.99 4.34
N THR A 57 10.59 5.32 4.33
CA THR A 57 11.84 6.07 4.13
C THR A 57 12.85 5.78 5.25
N ASN A 58 14.07 5.41 4.89
CA ASN A 58 15.13 5.06 5.84
C ASN A 58 15.92 6.29 6.27
N HIS A 59 15.89 6.58 7.56
CA HIS A 59 16.61 7.71 8.16
C HIS A 59 17.54 7.28 9.31
N GLY A 60 17.76 5.99 9.52
CA GLY A 60 18.55 5.55 10.67
C GLY A 60 18.68 4.03 10.82
N ARG A 61 18.64 3.57 12.07
CA ARG A 61 19.01 2.19 12.47
C ARG A 61 18.04 1.09 12.03
N VAL A 62 16.84 1.45 11.58
CA VAL A 62 15.83 0.48 11.14
C VAL A 62 15.92 0.35 9.62
N THR A 63 16.50 -0.75 9.16
CA THR A 63 16.68 -1.05 7.73
C THR A 63 15.35 -1.37 7.05
N THR A 64 15.31 -1.30 5.72
CA THR A 64 14.14 -1.71 4.92
C THR A 64 13.69 -3.12 5.29
N ASP A 65 14.62 -4.07 5.34
CA ASP A 65 14.34 -5.47 5.63
C ASP A 65 13.72 -5.65 7.02
N LEU A 66 14.22 -4.91 8.02
CA LEU A 66 13.66 -4.94 9.36
C LEU A 66 12.23 -4.35 9.40
N LYS A 67 11.95 -3.29 8.63
CA LYS A 67 10.58 -2.74 8.53
C LYS A 67 9.62 -3.75 7.92
N PHE A 68 10.03 -4.45 6.87
CA PHE A 68 9.22 -5.51 6.26
C PHE A 68 8.98 -6.67 7.23
N LEU A 69 10.01 -7.09 7.98
CA LEU A 69 9.87 -8.11 9.03
C LEU A 69 8.87 -7.68 10.13
N ILE A 70 8.97 -6.43 10.59
CA ILE A 70 8.02 -5.87 11.56
C ILE A 70 6.59 -5.88 11.00
N GLY A 71 6.43 -5.49 9.74
CA GLY A 71 5.15 -5.55 9.02
C GLY A 71 4.56 -6.96 9.02
N TYR A 72 5.36 -7.95 8.61
CA TYR A 72 4.95 -9.36 8.59
C TYR A 72 4.53 -9.88 9.97
N VAL A 73 5.36 -9.66 11.00
CA VAL A 73 5.07 -10.13 12.37
C VAL A 73 3.80 -9.47 12.92
N SER A 74 3.63 -8.16 12.70
CA SER A 74 2.46 -7.41 13.16
C SER A 74 1.18 -7.90 12.46
N SER A 75 1.23 -8.08 11.14
CA SER A 75 0.11 -8.60 10.34
C SER A 75 -0.24 -10.05 10.69
N SER A 76 0.76 -10.87 11.01
CA SER A 76 0.57 -12.25 11.48
C SER A 76 -0.17 -12.28 12.82
N LYS A 77 0.21 -11.43 13.77
CA LYS A 77 -0.46 -11.34 15.07
C LYS A 77 -1.85 -10.73 15.01
N ALA A 78 -2.09 -9.82 14.07
CA ALA A 78 -3.42 -9.25 13.83
C ALA A 78 -4.35 -10.15 12.98
N ASP A 79 -3.88 -11.33 12.57
CA ASP A 79 -4.58 -12.23 11.62
C ASP A 79 -4.99 -11.55 10.30
N CYS A 80 -4.20 -10.56 9.87
CA CYS A 80 -4.46 -9.84 8.62
C CYS A 80 -3.79 -10.54 7.44
N ARG A 81 -4.52 -11.47 6.82
CA ARG A 81 -4.02 -12.27 5.68
C ARG A 81 -3.62 -11.47 4.43
N TYR A 82 -4.11 -10.25 4.28
CA TYR A 82 -3.75 -9.38 3.15
C TYR A 82 -2.39 -8.70 3.36
N CYS A 83 -2.05 -8.38 4.61
CA CYS A 83 -0.82 -7.64 4.96
C CYS A 83 0.34 -8.56 5.39
N GLN A 84 0.09 -9.87 5.50
CA GLN A 84 1.13 -10.90 5.66
C GLN A 84 1.81 -11.13 4.31
#